data_AF-A0A4R3NMH0-F1
#
_entry.id   AF-A0A4R3NMH0-F1
#
_cell.length_a   1.000
_cell.length_b   1.000
_cell.length_c   1.000
_cell.angle_alpha   90.00
_cell.angle_beta   90.00
_cell.angle_gamma   90.00
#
_symmetry.space_group_name_H-M   'P 1'
#
loop_
_entity.id
_entity.type
_entity.pdbx_description
1 polymer ?
#
loop_
_entity_poly.entity_id
_entity_poly.type
_entity_poly.pdbx_seq_one_letter_code
_entity_poly.pdbx_strand_id
1 'polypeptide(L)'
;MKQLLLTACAAALFATPSFAEMTCVPLEDIDTLSADVGEAHVNNFSLSSGQLRASVFIPGVTFSYSVVNRDTGPVYVSVDIIMRDEENTMIAALSAMPTPYVTPGRTEAVSRETILSVDEFSKVSTICIRAAGVVKPTE
;
A
#
# COMPACT_ATOMS: atom_id res chain seq x y z
N MET A 1 -42.06 7.93 -41.17
CA MET A 1 -41.32 6.95 -40.34
C MET A 1 -40.26 7.72 -39.55
N LYS A 2 -40.37 7.75 -38.23
CA LYS A 2 -39.47 8.51 -37.33
C LYS A 2 -38.20 7.69 -37.08
N GLN A 3 -37.05 8.18 -37.53
CA GLN A 3 -35.74 7.69 -37.10
C GLN A 3 -35.51 8.13 -35.64
N LEU A 4 -35.53 7.17 -34.71
CA LEU A 4 -35.05 7.38 -33.35
C LEU A 4 -33.52 7.44 -33.40
N LEU A 5 -32.96 8.59 -33.07
CA LEU A 5 -31.55 8.70 -32.69
C LEU A 5 -31.35 7.92 -31.37
N LEU A 6 -30.60 6.83 -31.42
CA LEU A 6 -30.00 6.25 -30.21
C LEU A 6 -28.84 7.15 -29.79
N THR A 7 -29.08 7.97 -28.78
CA THR A 7 -28.06 8.74 -28.07
C THR A 7 -27.13 7.75 -27.37
N ALA A 8 -25.87 7.73 -27.79
CA ALA A 8 -24.82 6.95 -27.15
C ALA A 8 -24.68 7.40 -25.68
N CYS A 9 -24.83 6.45 -24.76
CA CYS A 9 -24.52 6.65 -23.35
C CYS A 9 -23.00 6.77 -23.26
N ALA A 10 -22.49 7.96 -22.92
CA ALA A 10 -21.07 8.16 -22.61
C ALA A 10 -20.73 7.30 -21.39
N ALA A 11 -20.04 6.18 -21.61
CA ALA A 11 -19.46 5.41 -20.52
C ALA A 11 -18.40 6.30 -19.86
N ALA A 12 -18.68 6.76 -18.65
CA ALA A 12 -17.63 7.28 -17.78
C ALA A 12 -16.57 6.17 -17.66
N LEU A 13 -15.36 6.44 -18.14
CA LEU A 13 -14.21 5.54 -17.99
C LEU A 13 -13.88 5.49 -16.50
N PHE A 14 -14.54 4.60 -15.76
CA PHE A 14 -14.12 4.27 -14.41
C PHE A 14 -12.74 3.62 -14.52
N ALA A 15 -11.73 4.25 -13.94
CA ALA A 15 -10.40 3.69 -13.87
C ALA A 15 -10.48 2.35 -13.12
N THR A 16 -10.17 1.25 -13.82
CA THR A 16 -10.09 -0.08 -13.21
C THR A 16 -8.88 -0.15 -12.29
N PRO A 17 -9.05 -0.61 -11.04
CA PRO A 17 -7.92 -0.78 -10.14
C PRO A 17 -6.99 -1.90 -10.64
N SER A 18 -5.68 -1.63 -10.54
CA SER A 18 -4.60 -2.59 -10.74
C SER A 18 -4.21 -3.21 -9.39
N PHE A 19 -3.85 -4.48 -9.39
CA PHE A 19 -3.44 -5.21 -8.18
C PHE A 19 -2.10 -5.88 -8.45
N ALA A 20 -1.16 -5.69 -7.54
CA ALA A 20 0.08 -6.45 -7.51
C ALA A 20 -0.18 -7.85 -6.95
N GLU A 21 0.66 -8.80 -7.35
CA GLU A 21 0.73 -10.09 -6.65
C GLU A 21 1.17 -9.90 -5.20
N MET A 22 0.68 -10.76 -4.30
CA MET A 22 1.12 -10.74 -2.92
C MET A 22 2.57 -11.20 -2.86
N THR A 23 3.43 -10.36 -2.28
CA THR A 23 4.87 -10.63 -2.15
C THR A 23 5.21 -10.78 -0.69
N CYS A 24 5.94 -11.83 -0.33
CA CYS A 24 6.35 -12.11 1.04
C CYS A 24 7.88 -12.26 1.12
N VAL A 25 8.48 -11.71 2.16
CA VAL A 25 9.91 -11.85 2.45
C VAL A 25 10.14 -12.10 3.94
N PRO A 26 11.27 -12.72 4.32
CA PRO A 26 11.75 -12.70 5.70
C PRO A 26 11.82 -11.25 6.23
N LEU A 27 11.53 -11.07 7.52
CA LEU A 27 11.53 -9.74 8.17
C LEU A 27 12.88 -9.01 8.00
N GLU A 28 13.99 -9.74 8.01
CA GLU A 28 15.34 -9.21 7.81
C GLU A 28 15.58 -8.66 6.41
N ASP A 29 14.81 -9.11 5.41
CA ASP A 29 14.90 -8.70 4.00
C ASP A 29 13.82 -7.69 3.62
N ILE A 30 13.19 -7.02 4.60
CA ILE A 30 12.06 -6.12 4.35
C ILE A 30 12.39 -4.99 3.36
N ASP A 31 13.63 -4.50 3.34
CA ASP A 31 14.08 -3.43 2.45
C ASP A 31 14.09 -3.84 0.97
N THR A 32 14.10 -5.16 0.70
CA THR A 32 14.00 -5.73 -0.65
C THR A 32 12.58 -5.77 -1.20
N LEU A 33 11.56 -5.57 -0.36
CA LEU A 33 10.17 -5.58 -0.81
C LEU A 33 9.94 -4.52 -1.88
N SER A 34 9.19 -4.92 -2.89
CA SER A 34 8.68 -4.01 -3.90
C SER A 34 7.40 -4.55 -4.51
N ALA A 35 6.60 -3.66 -5.07
CA ALA A 35 5.39 -4.02 -5.78
C ALA A 35 5.10 -3.02 -6.91
N ASP A 36 4.75 -3.54 -8.09
CA ASP A 36 4.30 -2.75 -9.23
C ASP A 36 2.77 -2.78 -9.32
N VAL A 37 2.14 -1.61 -9.40
CA VAL A 37 0.70 -1.42 -9.54
C VAL A 37 0.43 -0.48 -10.70
N GLY A 38 0.25 -1.06 -11.89
CA GLY A 38 0.22 -0.31 -13.13
C GLY A 38 1.57 0.38 -13.35
N GLU A 39 1.56 1.69 -13.59
CA GLU A 39 2.76 2.51 -13.77
C GLU A 39 3.29 3.12 -12.45
N ALA A 40 2.72 2.73 -11.30
CA ALA A 40 3.22 3.12 -9.99
C ALA A 40 4.05 1.99 -9.37
N HIS A 41 5.17 2.36 -8.75
CA HIS A 41 6.09 1.43 -8.10
C HIS A 41 6.17 1.73 -6.60
N VAL A 42 6.01 0.70 -5.77
CA VAL A 42 6.08 0.79 -4.31
C VAL A 42 7.36 0.12 -3.83
N ASN A 43 8.17 0.81 -3.03
CA ASN A 43 9.46 0.31 -2.55
C ASN A 43 9.93 1.00 -1.26
N ASN A 44 11.21 0.78 -0.90
CA ASN A 44 11.87 1.38 0.26
C ASN A 44 11.10 1.10 1.57
N PHE A 45 10.70 -0.15 1.73
CA PHE A 45 9.97 -0.58 2.92
C PHE A 45 10.87 -0.58 4.14
N SER A 46 10.32 -0.17 5.27
CA SER A 46 11.02 -0.13 6.54
C SER A 46 10.05 -0.29 7.70
N LEU A 47 10.58 -0.81 8.80
CA LEU A 47 9.88 -1.02 10.05
C LEU A 47 10.66 -0.38 11.20
N SER A 48 9.97 0.34 12.07
CA SER A 48 10.54 0.87 13.29
C SER A 48 9.60 0.64 14.47
N SER A 49 10.11 0.10 15.57
CA SER A 49 9.36 -0.07 16.81
C SER A 49 9.34 1.23 17.63
N GLY A 50 8.15 1.67 18.03
CA GLY A 50 7.84 2.57 19.15
C GLY A 50 8.56 3.92 19.17
N GLN A 51 7.80 5.00 18.98
CA GLN A 51 8.21 6.34 19.41
C GLN A 51 7.71 6.63 20.84
N LEU A 52 8.57 7.18 21.70
CA LEU A 52 8.15 7.75 22.97
C LEU A 52 7.23 8.95 22.70
N ARG A 53 5.92 8.83 22.96
CA ARG A 53 5.00 9.96 22.92
C ARG A 53 4.61 10.36 24.34
N ALA A 54 4.95 11.59 24.73
CA ALA A 54 4.54 12.19 26.00
C ALA A 54 4.80 11.31 27.24
N SER A 55 5.97 10.67 27.30
CA SER A 55 6.41 9.82 28.44
C SER A 55 5.61 8.53 28.66
N VAL A 56 4.75 8.14 27.72
CA VAL A 56 4.06 6.84 27.72
C VAL A 56 4.61 5.99 26.57
N PHE A 57 5.14 4.82 26.91
CA PHE A 57 5.52 3.83 25.90
C PHE A 57 4.26 3.19 25.35
N ILE A 58 3.92 3.51 24.10
CA ILE A 58 2.86 2.80 23.38
C ILE A 58 3.59 1.77 22.52
N PRO A 59 3.42 0.47 22.76
CA PRO A 59 3.98 -0.55 21.89
C PRO A 59 3.31 -0.42 20.52
N GLY A 60 4.09 0.07 19.57
CA GLY A 60 3.63 0.42 18.24
C GLY A 60 4.71 0.08 17.24
N VAL A 61 4.29 -0.30 16.04
CA VAL A 61 5.17 -0.58 14.93
C VAL A 61 4.80 0.40 13.83
N THR A 62 5.77 1.22 13.43
CA THR A 62 5.64 2.12 12.29
C THR A 62 6.21 1.45 11.06
N PHE A 63 5.36 1.28 10.07
CA PHE A 63 5.71 0.78 8.74
C PHE A 63 5.77 1.95 7.77
N SER A 64 6.89 2.10 7.07
CA SER A 64 7.06 3.17 6.09
C SER A 64 7.48 2.63 4.73
N TYR A 65 7.03 3.27 3.66
CA TYR A 65 7.33 2.91 2.28
C TYR A 65 7.26 4.15 1.37
N SER A 66 7.75 4.03 0.15
CA SER A 66 7.69 5.06 -0.88
C SER A 66 6.83 4.60 -2.06
N VAL A 67 6.09 5.53 -2.66
CA VAL A 67 5.34 5.32 -3.90
C VAL A 67 5.91 6.23 -4.96
N VAL A 68 6.46 5.66 -6.03
CA VAL A 68 6.97 6.37 -7.21
C VAL A 68 5.93 6.29 -8.31
N ASN A 69 5.41 7.44 -8.76
CA ASN A 69 4.47 7.48 -9.87
C ASN A 69 5.20 7.73 -11.20
N ARG A 70 5.21 6.73 -12.09
CA ARG A 70 5.74 6.85 -13.46
C ARG A 70 4.64 6.98 -14.52
N ASP A 71 3.37 7.01 -14.10
CA ASP A 71 2.22 7.23 -14.96
C ASP A 71 2.16 8.69 -15.46
N THR A 72 1.37 8.88 -16.50
CA THR A 72 0.95 10.18 -17.05
C THR A 72 -0.10 10.88 -16.19
N GLY A 73 -0.87 10.14 -15.38
CA GLY A 73 -1.92 10.66 -14.50
C GLY A 73 -1.57 10.58 -13.01
N PRO A 74 -2.22 11.36 -12.13
CA PRO A 74 -2.08 11.16 -10.69
C PRO A 74 -2.57 9.76 -10.29
N VAL A 75 -1.83 9.06 -9.44
CA VAL A 75 -2.16 7.69 -9.01
C VAL A 75 -2.47 7.62 -7.52
N TYR A 76 -3.40 6.75 -7.17
CA TYR A 76 -3.76 6.45 -5.80
C TYR A 76 -3.31 5.03 -5.49
N VAL A 77 -2.53 4.83 -4.43
CA VAL A 77 -1.98 3.52 -4.08
C VAL A 77 -2.38 3.15 -2.65
N SER A 78 -2.77 1.90 -2.47
CA SER A 78 -3.03 1.26 -1.18
C SER A 78 -2.10 0.07 -1.02
N VAL A 79 -1.60 -0.16 0.19
CA VAL A 79 -0.72 -1.30 0.49
C VAL A 79 -1.25 -2.01 1.73
N ASP A 80 -1.73 -3.22 1.58
CA ASP A 80 -2.01 -4.09 2.73
C ASP A 80 -0.73 -4.79 3.16
N ILE A 81 -0.50 -4.86 4.46
CA ILE A 81 0.67 -5.51 5.06
C ILE A 81 0.17 -6.60 6.00
N ILE A 82 0.78 -7.78 5.92
CA ILE A 82 0.45 -8.93 6.75
C ILE A 82 1.74 -9.41 7.39
N MET A 83 1.76 -9.50 8.71
CA MET A 83 2.88 -9.99 9.51
C MET A 83 2.59 -11.42 9.94
N ARG A 84 3.54 -12.33 9.74
CA ARG A 84 3.39 -13.75 10.06
C ARG A 84 4.55 -14.25 10.88
N ASP A 85 4.30 -15.30 11.65
CA ASP A 85 5.34 -16.05 12.36
C ASP A 85 5.96 -17.17 11.50
N GLU A 86 6.92 -17.88 12.07
CA GLU A 86 7.64 -19.00 11.43
C GLU A 86 6.71 -20.15 11.03
N GLU A 87 5.56 -20.29 11.69
CA GLU A 87 4.54 -21.30 11.37
C GLU A 87 3.54 -20.80 10.30
N ASN A 88 3.80 -19.64 9.69
CA ASN A 88 2.95 -18.99 8.71
C ASN A 88 1.59 -18.52 9.27
N THR A 89 1.47 -18.43 10.60
CA THR A 89 0.28 -17.91 11.29
C THR A 89 0.31 -16.38 11.25
N MET A 90 -0.84 -15.77 10.96
CA MET A 90 -0.96 -14.32 10.93
C MET A 90 -0.91 -13.75 12.35
N ILE A 91 0.09 -12.91 12.60
CA ILE A 91 0.27 -12.17 13.86
C ILE A 91 -0.50 -10.85 13.82
N ALA A 92 -0.36 -10.12 12.71
CA ALA A 92 -1.02 -8.83 12.54
C ALA A 92 -1.29 -8.56 11.05
N ALA A 93 -2.27 -7.69 10.79
CA ALA A 93 -2.50 -7.13 9.47
C ALA A 93 -2.76 -5.63 9.59
N LEU A 94 -2.16 -4.87 8.69
CA LEU A 94 -2.33 -3.44 8.56
C LEU A 94 -2.83 -3.18 7.15
N SER A 95 -4.11 -2.83 7.02
CA SER A 95 -4.60 -2.27 5.76
C SER A 95 -4.18 -0.81 5.74
N ALA A 96 -3.26 -0.44 4.84
CA ALA A 96 -2.89 0.96 4.77
C ALA A 96 -4.10 1.76 4.30
N MET A 97 -4.43 2.82 5.06
CA MET A 97 -5.21 3.89 4.49
C MET A 97 -4.49 4.35 3.23
N PRO A 98 -5.21 4.40 2.10
CA PRO A 98 -4.58 4.71 0.83
C PRO A 98 -3.93 6.08 0.84
N THR A 99 -2.90 6.22 0.02
CA THR A 99 -2.13 7.46 -0.06
C THR A 99 -2.97 8.56 -0.70
N PRO A 100 -2.71 9.84 -0.39
CA PRO A 100 -3.09 10.91 -1.30
C PRO A 100 -2.60 10.61 -2.73
N TYR A 101 -3.22 11.25 -3.73
CA TYR A 101 -2.78 11.09 -5.11
C TYR A 101 -1.32 11.49 -5.26
N VAL A 102 -0.51 10.55 -5.74
CA VAL A 102 0.88 10.78 -6.11
C VAL A 102 0.89 11.39 -7.51
N THR A 103 1.40 12.60 -7.65
CA THR A 103 1.43 13.28 -8.95
C THR A 103 2.46 12.65 -9.90
N PRO A 104 2.25 12.72 -11.23
CA PRO A 104 3.19 12.19 -12.22
C PRO A 104 4.64 12.63 -11.98
N GLY A 105 5.58 11.68 -12.04
CA GLY A 105 7.01 11.94 -11.86
C GLY A 105 7.42 12.30 -10.43
N ARG A 106 6.54 12.13 -9.43
CA ARG A 106 6.85 12.35 -8.01
C ARG A 106 6.99 11.04 -7.25
N THR A 107 7.65 11.15 -6.11
CA THR A 107 7.74 10.11 -5.09
C THR A 107 7.13 10.64 -3.81
N GLU A 108 6.19 9.88 -3.24
CA GLU A 108 5.56 10.20 -1.96
C GLU A 108 5.96 9.16 -0.92
N ALA A 109 6.38 9.62 0.25
CA ALA A 109 6.68 8.76 1.39
C ALA A 109 5.43 8.56 2.24
N VAL A 110 5.19 7.33 2.67
CA VAL A 110 4.02 6.93 3.43
C VAL A 110 4.49 6.27 4.71
N SER A 111 3.88 6.66 5.82
CA SER A 111 4.14 6.05 7.11
C SER A 111 2.81 5.71 7.79
N ARG A 112 2.72 4.52 8.37
CA ARG A 112 1.53 4.00 9.04
C ARG A 112 1.96 3.34 10.34
N GLU A 113 1.17 3.54 11.37
CA GLU A 113 1.42 2.96 12.69
C GLU A 113 0.35 1.91 12.97
N THR A 114 0.77 0.77 13.51
CA THR A 114 -0.13 -0.23 14.09
C THR A 114 0.28 -0.50 15.53
N ILE A 115 -0.68 -0.82 16.38
CA ILE A 115 -0.42 -1.23 17.76
C ILE A 115 -0.12 -2.71 17.74
N LEU A 116 1.09 -3.07 18.14
CA LEU A 116 1.53 -4.45 18.27
C LEU A 116 2.39 -4.54 19.52
N SER A 117 2.07 -5.47 20.42
CA SER A 117 2.88 -5.67 21.61
C SER A 117 4.30 -6.11 21.24
N VAL A 118 5.26 -5.88 22.14
CA VAL A 118 6.65 -6.31 21.93
C VAL A 118 6.72 -7.84 21.74
N ASP A 119 5.93 -8.59 22.51
CA ASP A 119 5.88 -10.05 22.43
C ASP A 119 5.30 -10.53 21.10
N GLU A 120 4.27 -9.87 20.56
CA GLU A 120 3.73 -10.18 19.24
C GLU A 120 4.72 -9.82 18.12
N PHE A 121 5.34 -8.64 18.19
CA PHE A 121 6.34 -8.24 17.20
C PHE A 121 7.55 -9.17 17.19
N SER A 122 7.98 -9.66 18.35
CA SER A 122 9.10 -10.61 18.45
C SER A 122 8.86 -11.96 17.75
N LYS A 123 7.59 -12.30 17.47
CA LYS A 123 7.21 -13.52 16.76
C LYS A 123 7.17 -13.35 15.25
N VAL A 124 7.24 -12.11 14.75
CA VAL A 124 7.16 -11.83 13.32
C VAL A 124 8.44 -12.31 12.65
N SER A 125 8.31 -13.24 11.71
CA SER A 125 9.41 -13.76 10.89
C SER A 125 9.27 -13.37 9.43
N THR A 126 8.04 -13.15 8.95
CA THR A 126 7.73 -12.90 7.55
C THR A 126 6.81 -11.69 7.41
N ILE A 127 7.11 -10.84 6.43
CA ILE A 127 6.27 -9.71 6.03
C ILE A 127 5.76 -9.97 4.62
N CYS A 128 4.43 -9.94 4.46
CA CYS A 128 3.77 -9.99 3.17
C CYS A 128 3.12 -8.64 2.87
N ILE A 129 3.18 -8.21 1.61
CA ILE A 129 2.49 -7.03 1.12
C ILE A 129 1.56 -7.38 -0.03
N ARG A 130 0.48 -6.62 -0.17
CA ARG A 130 -0.36 -6.57 -1.36
C ARG A 130 -0.64 -5.12 -1.70
N ALA A 131 -0.17 -4.67 -2.86
CA ALA A 131 -0.43 -3.33 -3.34
C ALA A 131 -1.62 -3.31 -4.32
N ALA A 132 -2.39 -2.24 -4.29
CA ALA A 132 -3.42 -1.92 -5.28
C ALA A 132 -3.29 -0.44 -5.69
N GLY A 133 -3.53 -0.14 -6.97
CA GLY A 133 -3.39 1.20 -7.50
C GLY A 133 -4.49 1.57 -8.49
N VAL A 134 -4.93 2.83 -8.49
CA VAL A 134 -5.87 3.37 -9.48
C VAL A 134 -5.40 4.74 -9.99
N VAL A 135 -5.43 4.93 -11.30
CA VAL A 135 -5.13 6.22 -11.94
C VAL A 135 -6.35 7.14 -11.79
N LYS A 136 -6.16 8.39 -11.40
CA LYS A 136 -7.22 9.38 -11.36
C LYS A 136 -7.78 9.54 -12.79
N PRO A 137 -9.10 9.36 -13.01
CA PRO A 137 -9.70 9.70 -14.29
C PRO A 137 -9.41 11.17 -14.63
N THR A 138 -8.89 11.43 -15.82
CA THR A 138 -8.78 12.78 -16.36
C THR A 138 -10.19 13.28 -16.68
N GLU A 139 -10.60 14.39 -16.07
CA GLU A 139 -11.83 15.12 -16.41
C GLU A 139 -11.74 15.79 -17.78
#